data_AF-A0A1A9HNJ4-F1
#
_entry.id   AF-A0A1A9HNJ4-F1
#
_cell.length_a   1.000
_cell.length_b   1.000
_cell.length_c   1.000
_cell.angle_alpha   90.00
_cell.angle_beta   90.00
_cell.angle_gamma   90.00
#
_symmetry.space_group_name_H-M   'P 1'
#
loop_
_entity.id
_entity.type
_entity.pdbx_description
1 polymer ?
#
loop_
_entity_poly.entity_id
_entity_poly.type
_entity_poly.pdbx_seq_one_letter_code
_entity_poly.pdbx_strand_id
1 'polypeptide(L)'
;MVDDPRWVRVQRAALGGGVAAALIAALLHAGVADGIGPWLGLLLATLAGAALPVRASAVGVLRWDGAQWWWQRAGEPLAISPDVVIDLEQWMLLRLNAVTDADGVRGPTPPERWIALSRDAHKVQWAPLRLHLFLAAG
;
A
#
# COMPACT_ATOMS: atom_id res chain seq x y z
N MET A 1 4.35 2.21 -4.95
CA MET A 1 3.30 1.91 -5.95
C MET A 1 2.13 1.09 -5.37
N VAL A 2 2.16 0.66 -4.10
CA VAL A 2 1.19 -0.33 -3.57
C VAL A 2 -0.16 0.24 -3.11
N ASP A 3 -0.30 1.56 -2.89
CA ASP A 3 -1.57 2.12 -2.36
C ASP A 3 -2.09 3.33 -3.15
N ASP A 4 -2.06 3.31 -4.49
CA ASP A 4 -2.79 4.33 -5.24
C ASP A 4 -4.31 4.06 -5.13
N PRO A 5 -5.09 4.95 -4.50
CA PRO A 5 -6.54 4.76 -4.37
C PRO A 5 -7.25 4.66 -5.72
N ARG A 6 -6.66 5.18 -6.80
CA ARG A 6 -7.18 5.01 -8.17
C ARG A 6 -7.02 3.56 -8.63
N TRP A 7 -5.88 2.94 -8.36
CA TRP A 7 -5.61 1.55 -8.73
C TRP A 7 -6.53 0.57 -7.98
N VAL A 8 -6.76 0.80 -6.69
CA VAL A 8 -7.70 -0.01 -5.88
C VAL A 8 -9.13 0.08 -6.43
N ARG A 9 -9.57 1.27 -6.87
CA ARG A 9 -10.89 1.43 -7.52
C ARG A 9 -10.97 0.66 -8.84
N VAL A 10 -9.92 0.71 -9.66
CA VAL A 10 -9.84 -0.04 -10.92
C VAL A 10 -9.92 -1.55 -10.67
N GLN A 11 -9.17 -2.07 -9.70
CA GLN A 11 -9.23 -3.49 -9.33
C GLN A 11 -10.62 -3.91 -8.84
N ARG A 12 -11.27 -3.11 -7.99
CA ARG A 12 -12.62 -3.38 -7.50
C ARG A 12 -13.67 -3.32 -8.62
N ALA A 13 -13.55 -2.36 -9.53
CA ALA A 13 -14.41 -2.26 -10.70
C ALA A 13 -14.26 -3.49 -11.61
N ALA A 14 -13.02 -3.94 -11.84
CA ALA A 14 -12.73 -5.13 -12.64
C ALA A 14 -13.28 -6.41 -12.00
N LEU A 15 -13.13 -6.58 -10.68
CA LEU A 15 -13.68 -7.72 -9.96
C LEU A 15 -15.21 -7.72 -9.96
N GLY A 16 -15.84 -6.56 -9.65
CA GLY A 16 -17.30 -6.42 -9.65
C GLY A 16 -17.91 -6.65 -11.03
N GLY A 17 -17.30 -6.06 -12.07
CA GLY A 17 -17.71 -6.26 -13.46
C GLY A 17 -17.50 -7.71 -13.92
N GLY A 18 -16.38 -8.35 -13.55
CA GLY A 18 -16.10 -9.74 -13.90
C GLY A 18 -17.10 -10.73 -13.31
N VAL A 19 -17.44 -10.59 -12.02
CA VAL A 19 -18.45 -11.44 -11.36
C VAL A 19 -19.83 -11.23 -11.98
N ALA A 20 -20.23 -9.98 -12.21
CA ALA A 20 -21.50 -9.67 -12.85
C ALA A 20 -21.59 -10.25 -14.27
N ALA A 21 -20.51 -10.15 -15.06
CA ALA A 21 -20.45 -10.70 -16.40
C ALA A 21 -20.62 -12.23 -16.39
N ALA A 22 -19.99 -12.94 -15.46
CA ALA A 22 -20.14 -14.39 -15.32
C ALA A 22 -21.58 -14.79 -14.97
N LEU A 23 -22.22 -14.08 -14.04
CA LEU A 23 -23.62 -14.34 -13.66
C LEU A 23 -24.60 -14.04 -14.81
N ILE A 24 -24.38 -12.95 -15.53
CA ILE A 24 -25.19 -12.57 -16.69
C ILE A 24 -25.03 -13.61 -17.81
N ALA A 25 -23.82 -14.08 -18.09
CA ALA A 25 -23.57 -15.12 -19.08
C ALA A 25 -24.30 -16.43 -18.72
N ALA A 26 -24.29 -16.82 -17.45
CA ALA A 26 -25.04 -17.99 -16.97
C ALA A 26 -26.57 -17.82 -17.13
N LEU A 27 -27.11 -16.64 -16.80
CA LEU A 27 -28.54 -16.33 -16.94
C LEU A 27 -29.01 -16.30 -18.40
N LEU A 28 -28.19 -15.72 -19.29
CA LEU A 28 -28.44 -15.71 -20.74
C LEU A 28 -28.38 -17.13 -21.31
N HIS A 29 -27.39 -17.93 -20.90
CA HIS A 29 -27.27 -19.32 -21.34
C HIS A 29 -28.45 -20.18 -20.87
N ALA A 30 -28.97 -19.92 -19.68
CA ALA A 30 -30.17 -20.59 -19.15
C ALA A 30 -31.49 -20.09 -19.77
N GLY A 31 -31.45 -19.06 -20.65
CA GLY A 31 -32.65 -18.46 -21.24
C GLY A 31 -33.52 -17.68 -20.26
N VAL A 32 -32.97 -17.31 -19.09
CA VAL A 32 -33.69 -16.63 -18.00
C VAL A 32 -33.65 -15.10 -18.17
N ALA A 33 -32.70 -14.60 -18.96
CA ALA A 33 -32.52 -13.18 -19.18
C ALA A 33 -32.37 -12.86 -20.67
N ASP A 34 -32.92 -11.73 -21.08
CA ASP A 34 -32.99 -11.26 -22.46
C ASP A 34 -33.10 -9.72 -22.51
N GLY A 35 -32.81 -9.13 -23.66
CA GLY A 35 -32.83 -7.68 -23.85
C GLY A 35 -31.67 -6.91 -23.17
N ILE A 36 -31.91 -5.64 -22.82
CA ILE A 36 -30.86 -4.70 -22.37
C ILE A 36 -30.59 -4.74 -20.85
N GLY A 37 -31.49 -5.33 -20.07
CA GLY A 37 -31.40 -5.40 -18.61
C GLY A 37 -30.09 -6.00 -18.07
N PRO A 38 -29.58 -7.11 -18.63
CA PRO A 38 -28.31 -7.68 -18.19
C PRO A 38 -27.12 -6.74 -18.40
N TRP A 39 -27.07 -6.05 -19.54
CA TRP A 39 -26.02 -5.07 -19.84
C TRP A 39 -26.05 -3.87 -18.88
N LEU A 40 -27.25 -3.39 -18.52
CA LEU A 40 -27.42 -2.37 -17.48
C LEU A 40 -26.97 -2.87 -16.11
N GLY A 41 -27.28 -4.12 -15.75
CA GLY A 41 -26.83 -4.75 -14.51
C GLY A 41 -25.30 -4.84 -14.43
N LEU A 42 -24.64 -5.21 -15.53
CA LEU A 42 -23.19 -5.24 -15.65
C LEU A 42 -22.57 -3.85 -15.44
N LEU A 43 -23.14 -2.84 -16.11
CA LEU A 43 -22.69 -1.46 -15.99
C LEU A 43 -22.82 -0.96 -14.54
N LEU A 44 -23.97 -1.19 -13.92
CA LEU A 44 -24.24 -0.79 -12.54
C LEU A 44 -23.33 -1.50 -11.54
N ALA A 45 -23.08 -2.80 -11.69
CA ALA A 45 -22.16 -3.54 -10.83
C ALA A 45 -20.72 -3.02 -10.94
N THR A 46 -20.28 -2.68 -12.16
CA THR A 46 -18.96 -2.09 -12.43
C THR A 46 -18.83 -0.70 -11.78
N LEU A 47 -19.86 0.15 -11.94
CA LEU A 47 -19.90 1.48 -11.33
C LEU A 47 -19.97 1.43 -9.80
N ALA A 48 -20.77 0.52 -9.24
CA ALA A 48 -20.87 0.31 -7.80
C ALA A 48 -19.53 -0.15 -7.20
N GLY A 49 -18.81 -1.06 -7.87
CA GLY A 49 -17.46 -1.48 -7.49
C GLY A 49 -16.45 -0.32 -7.45
N ALA A 50 -16.55 0.60 -8.42
CA ALA A 50 -15.70 1.79 -8.48
C ALA A 50 -16.06 2.87 -7.44
N ALA A 51 -17.34 2.97 -7.07
CA ALA A 51 -17.88 3.99 -6.18
C ALA A 51 -17.65 3.70 -4.69
N LEU A 52 -17.33 2.45 -4.34
CA LEU A 52 -17.05 2.07 -2.96
C LEU A 52 -15.86 2.86 -2.40
N PRO A 53 -15.99 3.48 -1.21
CA PRO A 53 -14.91 4.25 -0.62
C PRO A 53 -13.67 3.37 -0.43
N VAL A 54 -12.56 3.82 -0.99
CA VAL A 54 -11.24 3.28 -0.66
C VAL A 54 -10.82 3.98 0.61
N ARG A 55 -10.78 3.25 1.73
CA ARG A 55 -10.12 3.78 2.94
C ARG A 55 -8.67 4.03 2.55
N ALA A 56 -8.26 5.29 2.58
CA ALA A 56 -6.85 5.62 2.44
C ALA A 56 -6.10 4.85 3.53
N SER A 57 -5.05 4.10 3.15
CA SER A 57 -4.14 3.56 4.15
C SER A 57 -3.58 4.76 4.93
N ALA A 58 -3.58 4.66 6.26
CA ALA A 58 -3.05 5.73 7.08
C ALA A 58 -1.57 5.92 6.71
N VAL A 59 -1.24 7.12 6.23
CA VAL A 59 0.11 7.46 5.80
C VAL A 59 1.02 7.32 7.01
N GLY A 60 1.88 6.30 6.99
CA GLY A 60 2.92 6.17 7.98
C GLY A 60 4.08 7.12 7.68
N VAL A 61 4.62 7.73 8.73
CA VAL A 61 5.74 8.67 8.63
C VAL A 61 6.95 8.05 9.29
N LEU A 62 8.04 7.93 8.53
CA LEU A 62 9.34 7.58 9.06
C LEU A 62 9.96 8.80 9.73
N ARG A 63 10.19 8.73 11.05
CA ARG A 63 10.71 9.83 11.86
C ARG A 63 11.97 9.40 12.60
N TRP A 64 13.00 10.23 12.54
CA TRP A 64 14.17 10.12 13.41
C TRP A 64 13.97 10.97 14.66
N ASP A 65 14.23 10.43 15.85
CA ASP A 65 14.12 11.17 17.12
C ASP A 65 15.47 11.67 17.68
N GLY A 66 16.58 11.35 17.01
CA GLY A 66 17.94 11.63 17.48
C GLY A 66 18.72 10.38 17.90
N ALA A 67 18.05 9.30 18.28
CA ALA A 67 18.66 8.06 18.75
C ALA A 67 18.18 6.81 17.99
N GLN A 68 16.91 6.77 17.59
CA GLN A 68 16.30 5.63 16.92
C GLN A 68 15.27 6.06 15.86
N TRP A 69 14.98 5.14 14.94
CA TRP A 69 13.96 5.35 13.93
C TRP A 69 12.58 4.94 14.47
N TRP A 70 11.59 5.75 14.16
CA TRP A 70 10.20 5.53 14.51
C TRP A 70 9.34 5.47 13.24
N TRP A 71 8.49 4.46 13.18
CA TRP A 71 7.38 4.38 12.24
C TRP A 71 6.13 4.92 12.93
N GLN A 72 5.68 6.11 12.53
CA GLN A 72 4.51 6.76 13.12
C GLN A 72 3.28 6.54 12.25
N ARG A 73 2.29 5.82 12.77
CA ARG A 73 0.94 5.73 12.21
C ARG A 73 -0.05 6.30 13.24
N ALA A 74 -1.24 6.70 12.78
CA ALA A 74 -2.31 7.15 13.69
C ALA A 74 -2.54 6.11 14.80
N GLY A 75 -2.19 6.47 16.04
CA GLY A 75 -2.40 5.69 17.26
C GLY A 75 -1.21 4.84 17.72
N GLU A 76 -0.21 4.57 16.89
CA GLU A 76 0.85 3.60 17.23
C GLU A 76 2.22 4.03 16.66
N PRO A 77 3.06 4.72 17.45
CA PRO A 77 4.46 4.91 17.14
C PRO A 77 5.24 3.62 17.45
N LEU A 78 5.95 3.09 16.45
CA LEU A 78 6.72 1.86 16.59
C LEU A 78 8.22 2.13 16.36
N ALA A 79 9.05 1.69 17.30
CA ALA A 79 10.51 1.72 17.11
C ALA A 79 10.93 0.67 16.07
N ILE A 80 11.70 1.10 15.07
CA ILE A 80 12.12 0.27 13.95
C ILE A 80 13.60 0.46 13.62
N SER A 81 14.18 -0.53 12.94
CA SER A 81 15.51 -0.47 12.34
C SER A 81 15.35 -0.60 10.81
N PRO A 82 15.42 0.50 10.05
CA PRO A 82 15.34 0.47 8.60
C PRO A 82 16.66 -0.02 8.00
N ASP A 83 16.54 -0.98 7.08
CA ASP A 83 17.66 -1.59 6.37
C ASP A 83 17.56 -1.28 4.87
N VAL A 84 18.66 -0.82 4.26
CA VAL A 84 18.69 -0.45 2.84
C VAL A 84 18.96 -1.71 2.02
N VAL A 85 17.94 -2.19 1.32
CA VAL A 85 18.08 -3.40 0.50
C VAL A 85 18.51 -3.08 -0.91
N ILE A 86 17.96 -2.00 -1.49
CA ILE A 86 18.33 -1.53 -2.83
C ILE A 86 18.41 -0.01 -2.81
N ASP A 87 19.46 0.53 -3.44
CA ASP A 87 19.60 1.95 -3.72
C ASP A 87 19.97 2.16 -5.19
N LEU A 88 19.10 2.87 -5.92
CA LEU A 88 19.23 3.21 -7.34
C LEU A 88 19.37 4.73 -7.56
N GLU A 89 19.85 5.48 -6.57
CA GLU A 89 20.01 6.95 -6.54
C GLU A 89 18.71 7.76 -6.57
N GLN A 90 17.80 7.45 -7.50
CA GLN A 90 16.48 8.07 -7.66
C GLN A 90 15.40 7.33 -6.88
N TRP A 91 15.66 6.07 -6.54
CA TRP A 91 14.76 5.19 -5.81
C TRP A 91 15.55 4.43 -4.74
N MET A 92 14.91 4.18 -3.61
CA MET A 92 15.44 3.33 -2.55
C MET A 92 14.36 2.37 -2.06
N LEU A 93 14.74 1.12 -1.85
CA LEU A 93 13.92 0.11 -1.20
C LEU A 93 14.46 -0.14 0.20
N LEU A 94 13.64 0.21 1.19
CA LEU A 94 13.92 0.00 2.60
C LEU A 94 13.13 -1.19 3.11
N ARG A 95 13.75 -1.99 3.98
CA ARG A 95 13.10 -3.01 4.78
C ARG A 95 13.00 -2.52 6.22
N LEU A 96 11.79 -2.42 6.74
CA LEU A 96 11.55 -2.05 8.14
C LEU A 96 11.59 -3.31 9.01
N ASN A 97 12.48 -3.31 10.00
CA ASN A 97 12.56 -4.37 10.99
C ASN A 97 12.17 -3.84 12.37
N ALA A 98 11.58 -4.69 13.20
CA ALA A 98 11.40 -4.36 14.62
C ALA A 98 12.76 -4.18 15.30
N VAL A 99 12.88 -3.19 16.17
CA VAL A 99 14.04 -3.05 17.06
C VAL A 99 14.03 -4.19 18.07
N THR A 100 15.22 -4.72 18.36
CA THR A 100 15.45 -5.62 19.49
C THR A 100 15.91 -4.78 20.67
N ASP A 101 15.31 -4.97 21.85
CA ASP A 101 15.74 -4.26 23.05
C ASP A 101 17.10 -4.77 23.58
N ALA A 102 17.59 -4.14 24.66
CA ALA A 102 18.84 -4.52 25.30
C ALA A 102 18.81 -5.94 25.92
N ASP A 103 17.63 -6.45 26.24
CA ASP A 103 17.40 -7.79 26.79
C ASP A 103 17.22 -8.85 25.67
N GLY A 104 17.37 -8.46 24.41
CA GLY A 104 17.24 -9.34 23.25
C GLY A 104 15.80 -9.60 22.83
N VAL A 105 14.82 -8.92 23.42
CA VAL A 105 13.41 -9.08 23.09
C VAL A 105 13.08 -8.27 21.84
N ARG A 106 12.57 -8.94 20.81
CA ARG A 106 12.16 -8.29 19.57
C ARG A 106 10.81 -7.58 19.77
N GLY A 107 10.76 -6.29 19.42
CA GLY A 107 9.54 -5.51 19.42
C GLY A 107 8.49 -5.97 18.38
N PRO A 108 7.32 -5.31 18.34
CA PRO A 108 6.26 -5.64 17.39
C PRO A 108 6.76 -5.56 15.94
N THR A 109 6.34 -6.50 15.09
CA THR A 109 6.68 -6.44 13.66
C THR A 109 5.91 -5.30 13.01
N PRO A 110 6.58 -4.39 12.28
CA PRO A 110 5.90 -3.32 11.57
C PRO A 110 4.90 -3.90 10.56
N PRO A 111 3.68 -3.35 10.45
CA PRO A 111 2.67 -3.84 9.50
C PRO A 111 3.15 -3.68 8.05
N GLU A 112 3.93 -2.65 7.78
CA GLU A 112 4.57 -2.39 6.49
C GLU A 112 6.05 -2.71 6.59
N ARG A 113 6.44 -3.87 6.03
CA ARG A 113 7.82 -4.35 6.09
C ARG A 113 8.72 -3.75 5.02
N TRP A 114 8.14 -3.25 3.93
CA TRP A 114 8.88 -2.78 2.77
C TRP A 114 8.37 -1.40 2.36
N ILE A 115 9.29 -0.45 2.23
CA ILE A 115 8.99 0.91 1.80
C ILE A 115 9.83 1.25 0.59
N ALA A 116 9.17 1.63 -0.50
CA ALA A 116 9.81 2.20 -1.67
C ALA A 116 9.74 3.73 -1.58
N LEU A 117 10.90 4.38 -1.57
CA LEU A 117 11.01 5.84 -1.57
C LEU A 117 11.52 6.31 -2.94
N SER A 118 10.98 7.43 -3.40
CA SER A 118 11.51 8.14 -4.56
C SER A 118 12.15 9.46 -4.12
N ARG A 119 13.23 9.83 -4.81
CA ARG A 119 13.90 11.13 -4.63
C ARG A 119 12.95 12.28 -4.93
N ASP A 120 12.13 12.16 -5.97
CA ASP A 120 11.22 13.22 -6.38
C ASP A 120 10.16 13.55 -5.33
N ALA A 121 9.65 12.53 -4.61
CA ALA A 121 8.69 12.75 -3.54
C ALA A 121 9.33 13.32 -2.27
N HIS A 122 10.64 13.13 -2.06
CA HIS A 122 11.34 13.48 -0.82
C HIS A 122 12.58 14.36 -1.04
N LYS A 123 12.55 15.24 -2.06
CA LYS A 123 13.75 15.98 -2.53
C LYS A 123 14.55 16.66 -1.41
N VAL A 124 13.85 17.31 -0.48
CA VAL A 124 14.47 18.04 0.64
C VAL A 124 15.14 17.10 1.65
N GLN A 125 14.56 15.91 1.85
CA GLN A 125 14.97 14.96 2.89
C GLN A 125 15.87 13.84 2.35
N TRP A 126 16.03 13.73 1.03
CA TRP A 126 16.71 12.60 0.37
C TRP A 126 18.18 12.45 0.78
N ALA A 127 18.94 13.53 0.68
CA ALA A 127 20.36 13.54 1.04
C ALA A 127 20.60 13.25 2.53
N PRO A 128 19.95 13.94 3.49
CA PRO A 128 20.13 13.63 4.91
C PRO A 128 19.64 12.22 5.26
N LEU A 129 18.54 11.75 4.67
CA LEU A 129 18.05 10.38 4.88
C LEU A 129 19.10 9.34 4.49
N ARG A 130 19.68 9.46 3.28
CA ARG A 130 20.75 8.55 2.82
C ARG A 130 21.96 8.58 3.74
N LEU A 131 22.42 9.77 4.12
CA LEU A 131 23.52 9.93 5.06
C LEU A 131 23.25 9.17 6.37
N HIS A 132 22.07 9.36 6.97
CA HIS A 132 21.72 8.65 8.20
C HIS A 132 21.60 7.14 8.02
N LEU A 133 21.00 6.66 6.91
CA LEU A 133 20.84 5.24 6.66
C LEU A 133 22.18 4.52 6.38
N PHE A 134 23.12 5.18 5.69
CA PHE A 134 24.42 4.58 5.36
C PHE A 134 25.49 4.79 6.43
N LEU A 135 25.43 5.88 7.20
CA LEU A 135 26.39 6.12 8.30
C LEU A 135 26.02 5.39 9.60
N ALA A 136 24.73 5.18 9.88
CA ALA A 136 24.30 4.45 11.08
C ALA A 136 24.44 2.91 10.95
N ALA A 137 24.73 2.43 9.74
CA ALA A 137 24.97 1.01 9.46
C ALA A 137 26.44 0.59 9.61
N GLY A 138 27.34 1.53 9.92
CA GLY A 138 28.78 1.32 10.09
C GLY A 138 29.22 1.16 11.54
#